data_AF-A0A2P6FRI9-F1
#
_entry.id   AF-A0A2P6FRI9-F1
#
_cell.length_a   1.000
_cell.length_b   1.000
_cell.length_c   1.000
_cell.angle_alpha   90.00
_cell.angle_beta   90.00
_cell.angle_gamma   90.00
#
_symmetry.space_group_name_H-M   'P 1'
#
loop_
_entity.id
_entity.type
_entity.pdbx_description
1 polymer ?
#
loop_
_entity_poly.entity_id
_entity_poly.type
_entity_poly.pdbx_seq_one_letter_code
_entity_poly.pdbx_strand_id
1 'polypeptide(L)'
;MTTTPHRWTRRTTALIATLTAILLAPALVAGANAVGRVPVTSAIPVTAQAPSHFAHVARRRHGAHDSMTGSARAALVYYQRARVRKAMLHFTTHSKATSDMRGMEPSLYRGRFFDSSKESIRRCIVKRESEGHYDVRGGGGNRYFGAYQMSDALADGATHMMLKEHKKILGEKTARSLMKQLRAAQPNAWPRYWQDAAFSTVYNWESPGSGARHWAGGRWHC
;
A
#
# COMPACT_ATOMS: atom_id res chain seq x y z
N MET A 1 -8.36 -54.28 30.79
CA MET A 1 -8.46 -54.85 29.43
C MET A 1 -8.98 -53.73 28.53
N THR A 2 -8.10 -52.98 27.83
CA THR A 2 -7.79 -53.14 26.38
C THR A 2 -9.07 -53.27 25.53
N THR A 3 -9.41 -52.45 24.54
CA THR A 3 -8.63 -51.68 23.54
C THR A 3 -9.60 -50.80 22.74
N THR A 4 -9.20 -49.55 22.42
CA THR A 4 -9.65 -48.75 21.24
C THR A 4 -8.96 -49.30 19.95
N PRO A 5 -9.17 -48.80 18.70
CA PRO A 5 -10.19 -47.93 18.09
C PRO A 5 -10.59 -48.32 16.62
N HIS A 6 -11.42 -47.45 16.00
CA HIS A 6 -11.45 -47.03 14.57
C HIS A 6 -11.41 -48.05 13.41
N ARG A 7 -12.46 -48.03 12.58
CA ARG A 7 -12.37 -48.31 11.14
C ARG A 7 -12.85 -47.10 10.33
N TRP A 8 -11.90 -46.43 9.69
CA TRP A 8 -12.10 -45.51 8.57
C TRP A 8 -11.89 -46.32 7.29
N THR A 9 -12.93 -46.48 6.48
CA THR A 9 -12.84 -47.19 5.19
C THR A 9 -12.55 -46.20 4.07
N ARG A 10 -11.42 -46.45 3.41
CA ARG A 10 -10.96 -45.82 2.17
C ARG A 10 -12.03 -45.94 1.09
N ARG A 11 -12.34 -44.84 0.41
CA ARG A 11 -12.96 -44.88 -0.93
C ARG A 11 -11.91 -44.50 -1.97
N THR A 12 -11.55 -45.52 -2.76
CA THR A 12 -11.18 -45.47 -4.18
C THR A 12 -12.27 -44.68 -4.97
N THR A 13 -12.10 -44.06 -6.13
CA THR A 13 -11.29 -44.36 -7.32
C THR A 13 -11.35 -43.12 -8.23
N ALA A 14 -10.33 -42.94 -9.09
CA ALA A 14 -10.21 -41.91 -10.12
C ALA A 14 -11.25 -42.04 -11.26
N LEU A 15 -11.49 -40.95 -11.99
CA LEU A 15 -11.91 -40.96 -13.40
C LEU A 15 -11.45 -39.67 -14.11
N ILE A 16 -10.58 -39.88 -15.10
CA ILE A 16 -10.14 -38.92 -16.12
C ILE A 16 -11.14 -39.01 -17.27
N ALA A 17 -11.58 -37.87 -17.81
CA ALA A 17 -12.26 -37.82 -19.10
C ALA A 17 -11.80 -36.60 -19.90
N THR A 18 -10.93 -36.85 -20.88
CA THR A 18 -10.58 -35.94 -21.98
C THR A 18 -11.62 -36.08 -23.09
N LEU A 19 -12.06 -34.94 -23.66
CA LEU A 19 -12.83 -34.94 -24.91
C LEU A 19 -12.41 -33.74 -25.77
N THR A 20 -11.62 -34.04 -26.79
CA THR A 20 -11.31 -33.22 -27.95
C THR A 20 -12.41 -33.41 -29.00
N ALA A 21 -12.86 -32.32 -29.62
CA ALA A 21 -13.50 -32.37 -30.94
C ALA A 21 -13.13 -31.11 -31.74
N ILE A 22 -12.57 -31.40 -32.92
CA ILE A 22 -12.07 -30.51 -33.97
C ILE A 22 -13.22 -30.19 -34.92
N LEU A 23 -13.31 -28.96 -35.42
CA LEU A 23 -13.98 -28.65 -36.69
C LEU A 23 -13.14 -27.64 -37.49
N LEU A 24 -12.66 -28.10 -38.65
CA LEU A 24 -12.13 -27.32 -39.77
C LEU A 24 -13.29 -26.83 -40.66
N ALA A 25 -13.13 -25.65 -41.30
CA ALA A 25 -13.16 -25.50 -42.76
C ALA A 25 -12.99 -24.00 -43.17
N PRO A 26 -12.54 -23.72 -44.42
CA PRO A 26 -11.75 -22.53 -44.79
C PRO A 26 -12.47 -21.54 -45.74
N ALA A 27 -11.90 -20.35 -45.94
CA ALA A 27 -12.01 -19.63 -47.22
C ALA A 27 -10.84 -18.65 -47.41
N LEU A 28 -10.06 -18.92 -48.46
CA LEU A 28 -9.07 -18.05 -49.09
C LEU A 28 -9.76 -16.86 -49.78
N VAL A 29 -9.21 -15.65 -49.67
CA VAL A 29 -9.07 -14.73 -50.81
C VAL A 29 -7.71 -14.06 -50.73
N ALA A 30 -6.85 -14.44 -51.66
CA ALA A 30 -5.67 -13.68 -52.04
C ALA A 30 -6.08 -12.56 -52.99
N GLY A 31 -5.52 -11.37 -52.79
CA GLY A 31 -5.66 -10.24 -53.69
C GLY A 31 -4.42 -9.36 -53.57
N ALA A 32 -3.33 -9.79 -54.19
CA ALA A 32 -2.18 -8.92 -54.44
C ALA A 32 -2.51 -8.04 -55.65
N ASN A 33 -2.49 -6.72 -55.46
CA ASN A 33 -2.23 -5.76 -56.51
C ASN A 33 -1.23 -4.74 -55.97
N ALA A 34 -0.13 -4.62 -56.70
CA ALA A 34 0.97 -3.73 -56.41
C ALA A 34 0.73 -2.33 -57.01
N VAL A 35 1.53 -1.39 -56.49
CA VAL A 35 1.97 -0.12 -57.11
C VAL A 35 1.03 1.10 -57.02
N GLY A 36 1.46 2.09 -56.22
CA GLY A 36 1.13 3.51 -56.45
C GLY A 36 1.06 4.38 -55.18
N ARG A 37 2.12 5.19 -54.94
CA ARG A 37 2.18 6.56 -54.32
C ARG A 37 1.00 6.98 -53.40
N VAL A 38 1.14 7.52 -52.18
CA VAL A 38 1.90 8.69 -51.67
C VAL A 38 1.89 8.59 -50.11
N PRO A 39 2.86 9.12 -49.34
CA PRO A 39 2.76 9.14 -47.88
C PRO A 39 1.67 10.12 -47.43
N VAL A 40 0.58 9.62 -46.84
CA VAL A 40 -0.31 10.44 -46.03
C VAL A 40 0.25 10.44 -44.61
N THR A 41 0.82 11.57 -44.24
CA THR A 41 1.09 11.95 -42.86
C THR A 41 -0.22 11.95 -42.07
N SER A 42 -0.52 10.84 -41.39
CA SER A 42 -1.54 10.82 -40.34
C SER A 42 -0.93 11.40 -39.08
N ALA A 43 -1.16 12.70 -38.92
CA ALA A 43 -0.84 13.48 -37.74
C ALA A 43 -1.30 12.76 -36.46
N ILE A 44 -0.39 12.75 -35.48
CA ILE A 44 -0.68 12.52 -34.08
C ILE A 44 -1.91 13.38 -33.71
N PRO A 45 -3.00 12.82 -33.15
CA PRO A 45 -4.04 13.67 -32.60
C PRO A 45 -3.43 14.48 -31.46
N VAL A 46 -3.45 15.78 -31.70
CA VAL A 46 -3.02 16.85 -30.81
C VAL A 46 -3.52 16.55 -29.40
N THR A 47 -2.57 16.62 -28.47
CA THR A 47 -2.78 16.61 -27.04
C THR A 47 -4.02 17.42 -26.68
N ALA A 48 -4.88 16.85 -25.84
CA ALA A 48 -5.91 17.59 -25.14
C ALA A 48 -5.23 18.73 -24.35
N GLN A 49 -5.10 19.89 -24.98
CA GLN A 49 -4.55 21.09 -24.39
C GLN A 49 -5.53 21.50 -23.30
N ALA A 50 -5.09 21.35 -22.05
CA ALA A 50 -5.80 21.93 -20.91
C ALA A 50 -6.17 23.38 -21.27
N PRO A 51 -7.42 23.82 -21.01
CA PRO A 51 -7.88 25.16 -21.35
C PRO A 51 -6.81 26.21 -21.01
N SER A 52 -6.54 27.13 -21.93
CA SER A 52 -5.41 28.08 -21.90
C SER A 52 -5.20 28.79 -20.55
N HIS A 53 -6.28 28.98 -19.78
CA HIS A 53 -6.23 29.52 -18.42
C HIS A 53 -5.56 28.56 -17.41
N PHE A 54 -5.80 27.24 -17.47
CA PHE A 54 -5.09 26.25 -16.65
C PHE A 54 -3.62 26.14 -17.04
N ALA A 55 -3.30 26.22 -18.34
CA ALA A 55 -1.91 26.23 -18.80
C ALA A 55 -1.15 27.49 -18.34
N HIS A 56 -1.82 28.65 -18.26
CA HIS A 56 -1.23 29.88 -17.74
C HIS A 56 -1.06 29.86 -16.20
N VAL A 57 -2.04 29.34 -15.46
CA VAL A 57 -1.94 29.14 -14.00
C VAL A 57 -0.86 28.11 -13.65
N ALA A 58 -0.78 27.00 -14.41
CA ALA A 58 0.26 25.99 -14.23
C ALA A 58 1.66 26.53 -14.55
N ARG A 59 1.82 27.35 -15.59
CA ARG A 59 3.07 28.06 -15.92
C ARG A 59 3.46 29.09 -14.85
N ARG A 60 2.50 29.85 -14.30
CA ARG A 60 2.76 30.75 -13.17
C ARG A 60 3.19 30.01 -11.91
N ARG A 61 2.61 28.84 -11.61
CA ARG A 61 3.01 28.01 -10.45
C ARG A 61 4.41 27.43 -10.63
N HIS A 62 4.77 26.97 -11.83
CA HIS A 62 6.13 26.53 -12.13
C HIS A 62 7.14 27.69 -12.02
N GLY A 63 6.85 28.83 -12.65
CA GLY A 63 7.68 30.02 -12.55
C GLY A 63 7.84 30.54 -11.12
N ALA A 64 6.77 30.49 -10.30
CA ALA A 64 6.84 30.89 -8.89
C ALA A 64 7.72 29.95 -8.04
N HIS A 65 7.78 28.66 -8.37
CA HIS A 65 8.62 27.70 -7.67
C HIS A 65 10.10 27.84 -8.07
N ASP A 66 10.37 28.17 -9.33
CA ASP A 66 11.71 28.42 -9.86
C ASP A 66 12.25 29.81 -9.50
N SER A 67 11.37 30.75 -9.14
CA SER A 67 11.72 32.12 -8.72
C SER A 67 11.96 32.27 -7.21
N MET A 68 11.79 31.21 -6.42
CA MET A 68 12.04 31.29 -4.97
C MET A 68 13.54 31.31 -4.68
N THR A 69 13.95 32.24 -3.81
CA THR A 69 15.29 32.20 -3.22
C THR A 69 15.48 30.91 -2.40
N GLY A 70 16.74 30.47 -2.24
CA GLY A 70 17.06 29.29 -1.43
C GLY A 70 16.51 29.38 0.01
N SER A 71 16.48 30.58 0.60
CA SER A 71 15.91 30.82 1.93
C SER A 71 14.39 30.67 1.96
N ALA A 72 13.67 31.18 0.95
CA ALA A 72 12.22 31.02 0.85
C ALA A 72 11.84 29.54 0.68
N ARG A 73 12.60 28.78 -0.12
CA ARG A 73 12.41 27.34 -0.27
C ARG A 73 12.66 26.59 1.05
N ALA A 74 13.72 26.94 1.79
CA ALA A 74 14.02 26.34 3.08
C ALA A 74 12.93 26.64 4.12
N ALA A 75 12.43 27.88 4.18
CA ALA A 75 11.35 28.28 5.08
C ALA A 75 10.03 27.53 4.77
N LEU A 76 9.69 27.36 3.50
CA LEU A 76 8.53 26.56 3.07
C LEU A 76 8.65 25.10 3.54
N VAL A 77 9.81 24.47 3.33
CA VAL A 77 10.07 23.09 3.76
C VAL A 77 9.97 22.96 5.28
N TYR A 78 10.53 23.92 6.03
CA TYR A 78 10.41 23.95 7.49
C TYR A 78 8.94 24.04 7.93
N TYR A 79 8.17 24.97 7.36
CA TYR A 79 6.75 25.13 7.66
C TYR A 79 5.94 23.86 7.38
N GLN A 80 6.16 23.24 6.22
CA GLN A 80 5.51 21.98 5.84
C GLN A 80 5.85 20.86 6.83
N ARG A 81 7.13 20.73 7.23
CA ARG A 81 7.56 19.74 8.24
C ARG A 81 6.91 20.00 9.60
N ALA A 82 6.80 21.25 10.03
CA ALA A 82 6.14 21.61 11.28
C ALA A 82 4.64 21.28 11.26
N ARG A 83 3.97 21.55 10.14
CA ARG A 83 2.56 21.18 9.91
C ARG A 83 2.34 19.66 9.97
N VAL A 84 3.17 18.89 9.27
CA VAL A 84 3.12 17.42 9.29
C VAL A 84 3.37 16.89 10.70
N ARG A 85 4.39 17.39 11.39
CA ARG A 85 4.68 17.00 12.78
C ARG A 85 3.48 17.27 13.70
N LYS A 86 2.85 18.45 13.59
CA LYS A 86 1.66 18.79 14.38
C LYS A 86 0.49 17.85 14.09
N ALA A 87 0.26 17.50 12.83
CA ALA A 87 -0.76 16.54 12.44
C ALA A 87 -0.46 15.13 12.99
N MET A 88 0.78 14.65 12.87
CA MET A 88 1.19 13.36 13.40
C MET A 88 1.02 13.29 14.92
N LEU A 89 1.41 14.35 15.65
CA LEU A 89 1.17 14.45 17.08
C LEU A 89 -0.31 14.27 17.44
N HIS A 90 -1.22 14.89 16.69
CA HIS A 90 -2.66 14.73 16.90
C HIS A 90 -3.13 13.27 16.70
N PHE A 91 -2.57 12.54 15.75
CA PHE A 91 -2.98 11.17 15.42
C PHE A 91 -2.32 10.07 16.28
N THR A 92 -1.22 10.37 16.97
CA THR A 92 -0.43 9.37 17.72
C THR A 92 -1.12 8.75 18.94
N THR A 93 -2.16 9.37 19.50
CA THR A 93 -2.79 8.91 20.75
C THR A 93 -4.30 8.67 20.60
N HIS A 94 -5.14 9.72 20.65
CA HIS A 94 -6.59 9.56 20.89
C HIS A 94 -7.48 10.46 20.01
N SER A 95 -7.09 10.73 18.77
CA SER A 95 -8.00 11.39 17.81
C SER A 95 -9.13 10.44 17.37
N LYS A 96 -10.30 10.99 17.03
CA LYS A 96 -11.41 10.20 16.45
C LYS A 96 -10.96 9.38 15.24
N ALA A 97 -10.11 9.95 14.38
CA ALA A 97 -9.62 9.29 13.18
C ALA A 97 -8.68 8.10 13.49
N THR A 98 -7.82 8.20 14.52
CA THR A 98 -6.93 7.10 14.88
C THR A 98 -7.66 5.95 15.57
N SER A 99 -8.77 6.26 16.25
CA SER A 99 -9.66 5.28 16.88
C SER A 99 -10.65 4.65 15.90
N ASP A 100 -10.80 5.18 14.69
CA ASP A 100 -11.62 4.55 13.66
C ASP A 100 -10.87 3.36 13.05
N MET A 101 -11.38 2.16 13.30
CA MET A 101 -10.78 0.88 12.91
C MET A 101 -11.42 0.27 11.65
N ARG A 102 -12.13 1.06 10.83
CA ARG A 102 -12.89 0.58 9.66
C ARG A 102 -12.54 1.29 8.35
N GLY A 103 -12.52 0.55 7.25
CA GLY A 103 -12.39 1.08 5.90
C GLY A 103 -10.95 1.40 5.45
N MET A 104 -10.82 1.69 4.16
CA MET A 104 -9.54 1.90 3.44
C MET A 104 -9.18 3.39 3.34
N GLU A 105 -9.36 4.13 4.44
CA GLU A 105 -9.09 5.56 4.52
C GLU A 105 -7.63 5.92 4.16
N PRO A 106 -7.35 7.15 3.70
CA PRO A 106 -5.97 7.62 3.52
C PRO A 106 -5.13 7.41 4.78
N SER A 107 -3.83 7.14 4.62
CA SER A 107 -2.98 6.95 5.78
C SER A 107 -2.93 8.20 6.66
N LEU A 108 -3.07 7.99 7.97
CA LEU A 108 -2.87 9.03 8.99
C LEU A 108 -1.38 9.30 9.25
N TYR A 109 -0.52 8.32 8.95
CA TYR A 109 0.92 8.47 9.03
C TYR A 109 1.43 9.28 7.85
N ARG A 110 2.21 10.33 8.14
CA ARG A 110 2.82 11.22 7.13
C ARG A 110 4.31 11.44 7.41
N GLY A 111 4.94 10.49 8.09
CA GLY A 111 6.34 10.55 8.46
C GLY A 111 7.29 10.25 7.31
N ARG A 112 8.56 10.03 7.66
CA ARG A 112 9.70 9.82 6.76
C ARG A 112 9.47 8.70 5.76
N PHE A 113 8.80 7.62 6.18
CA PHE A 113 8.59 6.44 5.33
C PHE A 113 7.26 6.47 4.58
N PHE A 114 6.48 7.54 4.73
CA PHE A 114 5.26 7.71 3.96
C PHE A 114 5.62 8.12 2.52
N ASP A 115 5.12 7.36 1.56
CA ASP A 115 5.22 7.65 0.13
C ASP A 115 3.81 7.67 -0.47
N SER A 116 3.35 8.85 -0.90
CA SER A 116 2.03 9.01 -1.49
C SER A 116 1.82 8.20 -2.76
N SER A 117 2.90 7.89 -3.50
CA SER A 117 2.81 7.05 -4.71
C SER A 117 2.47 5.59 -4.39
N LYS A 118 2.60 5.18 -3.11
CA LYS A 118 2.31 3.82 -2.63
C LYS A 118 0.98 3.70 -1.91
N GLU A 119 0.20 4.77 -1.79
CA GLU A 119 -1.11 4.72 -1.10
C GLU A 119 -2.10 3.79 -1.79
N SER A 120 -2.07 3.69 -3.13
CA SER A 120 -2.92 2.75 -3.88
C SER A 120 -2.58 1.30 -3.52
N ILE A 121 -1.29 0.97 -3.45
CA ILE A 121 -0.79 -0.35 -3.05
C ILE A 121 -1.19 -0.63 -1.60
N ARG A 122 -0.96 0.32 -0.68
CA ARG A 122 -1.36 0.19 0.73
C ARG A 122 -2.84 -0.14 0.87
N ARG A 123 -3.72 0.59 0.17
CA ARG A 123 -5.17 0.35 0.20
C ARG A 123 -5.53 -1.01 -0.38
N CYS A 124 -4.87 -1.43 -1.46
CA CYS A 124 -5.04 -2.76 -2.03
C CYS A 124 -4.68 -3.85 -1.02
N ILE A 125 -3.54 -3.69 -0.32
CA ILE A 125 -3.10 -4.60 0.76
C ILE A 125 -4.14 -4.62 1.88
N VAL A 126 -4.54 -3.46 2.41
CA VAL A 126 -5.56 -3.39 3.47
C VAL A 126 -6.87 -4.07 3.07
N LYS A 127 -7.30 -3.90 1.81
CA LYS A 127 -8.49 -4.59 1.29
C LYS A 127 -8.30 -6.10 1.27
N ARG A 128 -7.13 -6.56 0.81
CA ARG A 128 -6.83 -7.98 0.63
C ARG A 128 -6.64 -8.72 1.94
N GLU A 129 -5.92 -8.10 2.86
CA GLU A 129 -5.50 -8.70 4.11
C GLU A 129 -6.63 -8.68 5.15
N SER A 130 -7.50 -7.67 5.14
CA SER A 130 -8.52 -7.54 6.19
C SER A 130 -9.85 -6.91 5.77
N GLU A 131 -10.08 -6.66 4.48
CA GLU A 131 -11.25 -5.94 3.97
C GLU A 131 -11.46 -4.55 4.61
N GLY A 132 -10.38 -3.93 5.10
CA GLY A 132 -10.43 -2.63 5.77
C GLY A 132 -10.67 -2.70 7.29
N HIS A 133 -10.62 -3.89 7.89
CA HIS A 133 -10.71 -4.03 9.35
C HIS A 133 -9.33 -3.95 10.00
N TYR A 134 -9.16 -3.06 10.97
CA TYR A 134 -7.89 -2.85 11.67
C TYR A 134 -7.77 -3.64 12.99
N ASP A 135 -8.86 -4.20 13.50
CA ASP A 135 -8.95 -4.89 14.80
C ASP A 135 -9.11 -6.42 14.68
N VAL A 136 -8.98 -6.95 13.47
CA VAL A 136 -9.13 -8.38 13.19
C VAL A 136 -7.84 -9.16 13.38
N ARG A 137 -8.02 -10.47 13.53
CA ARG A 137 -6.96 -11.47 13.60
C ARG A 137 -7.27 -12.57 12.57
N GLY A 138 -6.27 -13.06 11.86
CA GLY A 138 -6.46 -13.99 10.76
C GLY A 138 -5.26 -14.87 10.43
N GLY A 139 -5.35 -15.52 9.26
CA GLY A 139 -4.40 -16.51 8.73
C GLY A 139 -4.46 -17.89 9.40
N GLY A 140 -3.76 -18.86 8.81
CA GLY A 140 -3.70 -20.24 9.32
C GLY A 140 -3.12 -20.29 10.74
N GLY A 141 -4.00 -20.46 11.73
CA GLY A 141 -3.64 -20.48 13.15
C GLY A 141 -3.79 -19.15 13.89
N ASN A 142 -4.46 -18.16 13.29
CA ASN A 142 -4.72 -16.86 13.91
C ASN A 142 -3.41 -16.17 14.36
N ARG A 143 -2.43 -16.01 13.47
CA ARG A 143 -1.09 -15.47 13.83
C ARG A 143 -0.78 -14.12 13.20
N TYR A 144 -1.76 -13.54 12.52
CA TYR A 144 -1.62 -12.30 11.78
C TYR A 144 -2.69 -11.30 12.21
N PHE A 145 -2.29 -10.03 12.30
CA PHE A 145 -3.05 -9.05 13.06
C PHE A 145 -3.27 -7.75 12.27
N GLY A 146 -4.47 -7.21 12.45
CA GLY A 146 -4.88 -5.90 11.98
C GLY A 146 -5.00 -5.80 10.46
N ALA A 147 -4.95 -4.55 9.98
CA ALA A 147 -5.27 -4.25 8.58
C ALA A 147 -4.25 -4.77 7.58
N TYR A 148 -3.01 -4.98 8.05
CA TYR A 148 -1.90 -5.42 7.24
C TYR A 148 -1.55 -6.88 7.46
N GLN A 149 -2.34 -7.59 8.28
CA GLN A 149 -2.09 -8.98 8.70
C GLN A 149 -0.61 -9.17 9.07
N MET A 150 -0.06 -8.29 9.90
CA MET A 150 1.34 -8.41 10.35
C MET A 150 1.46 -9.56 11.36
N SER A 151 2.52 -10.34 11.26
CA SER A 151 2.91 -11.24 12.36
C SER A 151 3.43 -10.43 13.56
N ASP A 152 3.38 -11.02 14.75
CA ASP A 152 3.89 -10.40 15.97
C ASP A 152 5.38 -9.99 15.86
N ALA A 153 6.22 -10.86 15.30
CA ALA A 153 7.64 -10.58 15.09
C ALA A 153 7.91 -9.42 14.12
N LEU A 154 7.14 -9.34 13.03
CA LEU A 154 7.24 -8.22 12.08
C LEU A 154 6.83 -6.89 12.76
N ALA A 155 5.78 -6.93 13.55
CA ALA A 155 5.28 -5.77 14.27
C ALA A 155 6.27 -5.30 15.34
N ASP A 156 6.86 -6.22 16.12
CA ASP A 156 7.92 -5.92 17.08
C ASP A 156 9.09 -5.20 16.41
N GLY A 157 9.64 -5.77 15.33
CA GLY A 157 10.70 -5.16 14.54
C GLY A 157 10.33 -3.77 14.03
N ALA A 158 9.10 -3.58 13.55
CA ALA A 158 8.60 -2.28 13.09
C ALA A 158 8.63 -1.23 14.22
N THR A 159 8.33 -1.59 15.48
CA THR A 159 8.40 -0.63 16.60
C THR A 159 9.83 -0.11 16.84
N HIS A 160 10.84 -0.96 16.64
CA HIS A 160 12.24 -0.56 16.75
C HIS A 160 12.64 0.40 15.62
N MET A 161 12.19 0.10 14.40
CA MET A 161 12.42 0.93 13.22
C MET A 161 11.75 2.31 13.35
N MET A 162 10.52 2.35 13.87
CA MET A 162 9.74 3.58 14.07
C MET A 162 10.31 4.51 15.14
N LEU A 163 11.07 3.98 16.12
CA LEU A 163 11.50 4.72 17.30
C LEU A 163 12.30 5.99 16.97
N LYS A 164 13.26 5.91 16.04
CA LYS A 164 14.17 7.03 15.72
C LYS A 164 13.41 8.27 15.25
N GLU A 165 12.39 8.08 14.42
CA GLU A 165 11.52 9.16 13.98
C GLU A 165 10.66 9.69 15.11
N HIS A 166 9.98 8.80 15.82
CA HIS A 166 9.00 9.21 16.82
C HIS A 166 9.64 9.91 18.01
N LYS A 167 10.93 9.65 18.32
CA LYS A 167 11.72 10.46 19.25
C LYS A 167 11.76 11.95 18.86
N LYS A 168 11.83 12.27 17.57
CA LYS A 168 11.85 13.66 17.07
C LYS A 168 10.47 14.30 17.11
N ILE A 169 9.41 13.50 17.04
CA ILE A 169 8.03 13.99 17.01
C ILE A 169 7.53 14.22 18.43
N LEU A 170 7.55 13.17 19.25
CA LEU A 170 6.96 13.07 20.60
C LEU A 170 7.93 13.42 21.74
N GLY A 171 9.24 13.46 21.46
CA GLY A 171 10.28 13.48 22.48
C GLY A 171 10.72 12.07 22.90
N GLU A 172 11.92 11.96 23.45
CA GLU A 172 12.57 10.66 23.72
C GLU A 172 11.80 9.77 24.70
N LYS A 173 11.46 10.32 25.88
CA LYS A 173 10.79 9.56 26.94
C LYS A 173 9.44 9.02 26.48
N THR A 174 8.62 9.88 25.87
CA THR A 174 7.29 9.53 25.36
C THR A 174 7.37 8.49 24.25
N ALA A 175 8.25 8.68 23.27
CA ALA A 175 8.40 7.73 22.17
C ALA A 175 8.84 6.34 22.65
N ARG A 176 9.79 6.25 23.57
CA ARG A 176 10.24 4.96 24.13
C ARG A 176 9.13 4.25 24.91
N SER A 177 8.40 4.99 25.76
CA SER A 177 7.27 4.46 26.52
C SER A 177 6.20 3.92 25.58
N LEU A 178 5.83 4.69 24.56
CA LEU A 178 4.79 4.31 23.61
C LEU A 178 5.20 3.10 22.75
N MET A 179 6.44 3.05 22.25
CA MET A 179 6.93 1.88 21.53
C MET A 179 6.96 0.62 22.41
N LYS A 180 7.25 0.77 23.71
CA LYS A 180 7.15 -0.35 24.67
C LYS A 180 5.70 -0.82 24.83
N GLN A 181 4.74 0.10 24.90
CA GLN A 181 3.31 -0.24 24.97
C GLN A 181 2.84 -0.96 23.70
N LEU A 182 3.25 -0.48 22.52
CA LEU A 182 2.93 -1.14 21.25
C LEU A 182 3.48 -2.56 21.20
N ARG A 183 4.73 -2.79 21.61
CA ARG A 183 5.31 -4.15 21.67
C ARG A 183 4.61 -5.09 22.67
N ALA A 184 3.96 -4.53 23.69
CA ALA A 184 3.23 -5.32 24.68
C ALA A 184 1.81 -5.69 24.21
N ALA A 185 1.33 -5.11 23.11
CA ALA A 185 0.00 -5.34 22.58
C ALA A 185 0.07 -5.94 21.17
N GLN A 186 -0.90 -6.79 20.83
CA GLN A 186 -0.99 -7.31 19.46
C GLN A 186 -1.34 -6.19 18.47
N PRO A 187 -0.88 -6.25 17.21
CA PRO A 187 -1.08 -5.16 16.25
C PRO A 187 -2.53 -4.77 15.98
N ASN A 188 -3.47 -5.70 16.14
CA ASN A 188 -4.90 -5.43 15.98
C ASN A 188 -5.49 -4.61 17.15
N ALA A 189 -4.79 -4.50 18.27
CA ALA A 189 -5.13 -3.58 19.35
C ALA A 189 -4.49 -2.20 19.17
N TRP A 190 -3.63 -2.01 18.17
CA TRP A 190 -3.00 -0.73 17.93
C TRP A 190 -3.96 0.21 17.21
N PRO A 191 -3.98 1.51 17.56
CA PRO A 191 -4.68 2.52 16.76
C PRO A 191 -4.24 2.51 15.29
N ARG A 192 -5.14 2.93 14.40
CA ARG A 192 -4.90 2.96 12.94
C ARG A 192 -3.57 3.60 12.58
N TYR A 193 -3.26 4.74 13.21
CA TYR A 193 -2.01 5.48 12.94
C TYR A 193 -0.78 4.59 13.11
N TRP A 194 -0.73 3.75 14.14
CA TRP A 194 0.45 2.93 14.44
C TRP A 194 0.59 1.74 13.50
N GLN A 195 -0.53 1.16 13.05
CA GLN A 195 -0.50 0.12 12.02
C GLN A 195 -0.03 0.70 10.68
N ASP A 196 -0.54 1.86 10.30
CA ASP A 196 -0.14 2.57 9.08
C ASP A 196 1.34 3.00 9.10
N ALA A 197 1.81 3.48 10.26
CA ALA A 197 3.21 3.86 10.47
C ALA A 197 4.12 2.63 10.37
N ALA A 198 3.72 1.50 10.97
CA ALA A 198 4.45 0.24 10.87
C ALA A 198 4.53 -0.26 9.43
N PHE A 199 3.41 -0.30 8.71
CA PHE A 199 3.37 -0.65 7.29
C PHE A 199 4.34 0.22 6.48
N SER A 200 4.19 1.54 6.56
CA SER A 200 4.99 2.47 5.76
C SER A 200 6.48 2.33 6.06
N THR A 201 6.82 2.19 7.35
CA THR A 201 8.19 2.01 7.82
C THR A 201 8.81 0.74 7.29
N VAL A 202 8.11 -0.39 7.38
CA VAL A 202 8.60 -1.68 6.85
C VAL A 202 8.69 -1.65 5.33
N TYR A 203 7.65 -1.16 4.66
CA TYR A 203 7.54 -1.15 3.20
C TYR A 203 8.65 -0.32 2.53
N ASN A 204 9.07 0.78 3.16
CA ASN A 204 10.01 1.76 2.58
C ASN A 204 11.32 1.93 3.38
N TRP A 205 11.69 0.98 4.25
CA TRP A 205 12.80 1.18 5.20
C TRP A 205 14.14 1.52 4.55
N GLU A 206 14.58 0.72 3.58
CA GLU A 206 15.87 0.87 2.91
C GLU A 206 15.74 1.72 1.65
N SER A 207 14.70 1.45 0.86
CA SER A 207 14.35 2.19 -0.34
C SER A 207 12.84 2.03 -0.62
N PRO A 208 12.25 2.87 -1.50
CA PRO A 208 10.83 2.76 -1.81
C PRO A 208 10.43 1.34 -2.27
N GLY A 209 9.56 0.68 -1.51
CA GLY A 209 9.11 -0.69 -1.79
C GLY A 209 10.06 -1.82 -1.41
N SER A 210 11.18 -1.56 -0.72
CA SER A 210 12.14 -2.61 -0.30
C SER A 210 11.49 -3.70 0.56
N GLY A 211 10.44 -3.36 1.32
CA GLY A 211 9.70 -4.28 2.16
C GLY A 211 8.51 -4.98 1.47
N ALA A 212 8.26 -4.75 0.18
CA ALA A 212 7.04 -5.22 -0.49
C ALA A 212 6.82 -6.74 -0.40
N ARG A 213 7.91 -7.53 -0.34
CA ARG A 213 7.85 -8.99 -0.19
C ARG A 213 7.10 -9.48 1.04
N HIS A 214 6.98 -8.67 2.10
CA HIS A 214 6.16 -9.00 3.26
C HIS A 214 4.66 -9.12 2.93
N TRP A 215 4.24 -8.58 1.78
CA TRP A 215 2.86 -8.58 1.29
C TRP A 215 2.74 -9.03 -0.17
N ALA A 216 3.68 -9.83 -0.68
CA ALA A 216 3.67 -10.28 -2.09
C ALA A 216 2.62 -11.38 -2.41
N GLY A 217 2.00 -11.98 -1.39
CA GLY A 217 1.02 -13.06 -1.55
C GLY A 217 -0.45 -12.62 -1.40
N GLY A 218 -1.33 -13.58 -1.13
CA GLY A 218 -2.74 -13.35 -0.81
C GLY A 218 -3.70 -13.65 -1.97
N ARG A 219 -4.97 -13.24 -1.80
CA ARG A 219 -6.06 -13.56 -2.74
C ARG A 219 -5.89 -12.89 -4.12
N TRP A 220 -5.20 -11.76 -4.21
CA TRP A 220 -4.91 -11.04 -5.46
C TRP A 220 -3.65 -10.17 -5.33
N HIS A 221 -3.13 -9.68 -6.46
CA HIS A 221 -1.93 -8.86 -6.48
C HIS A 221 -2.20 -7.37 -6.23
N CYS A 222 -1.25 -6.78 -5.50
CA CYS A 222 -1.02 -5.37 -5.31
C CYS A 222 0.48 -5.16 -5.66
#